data_AF-A0A1Y5LIV5-F1
#
_entry.id   AF-A0A1Y5LIV5-F1
#
_cell.length_a   1.000
_cell.length_b   1.000
_cell.length_c   1.000
_cell.angle_alpha   90.00
_cell.angle_beta   90.00
_cell.angle_gamma   90.00
#
_symmetry.space_group_name_H-M   'P 1'
#
loop_
_entity.id
_entity.type
_entity.pdbx_description
1 polymer ?
#
loop_
_entity_poly.entity_id
_entity_poly.type
_entity_poly.pdbx_seq_one_letter_code
_entity_poly.pdbx_strand_id
1 'polypeptide(L)'
;MTTAKESSSRRDRMIIYGLVTFIIVVLTIIALLLFPYVSSNREADDKADQLIAALDQAGARTPSHDQIVGVLGDDGGAICANPNAPLARATLLSQMANGSGGPGTRPVIVDERVVQGELLIIQIYCPENLAEFQQFVGDLATSDVAGE
;
A
#
# COMPACT_ATOMS: atom_id res chain seq x y z
N MET A 1 -48.47 21.76 -38.40
CA MET A 1 -47.32 20.94 -37.95
C MET A 1 -46.61 20.40 -39.17
N THR A 2 -45.53 21.05 -39.59
CA THR A 2 -44.70 20.60 -40.71
C THR A 2 -43.61 19.69 -40.18
N THR A 3 -43.80 18.38 -40.30
CA THR A 3 -42.75 17.40 -40.01
C THR A 3 -41.65 17.56 -41.07
N ALA A 4 -40.51 18.13 -40.67
CA ALA A 4 -39.32 18.17 -41.51
C ALA A 4 -38.94 16.73 -41.86
N LYS A 5 -39.06 16.37 -43.14
CA LYS A 5 -38.69 15.05 -43.65
C LYS A 5 -37.16 15.06 -43.78
N GLU A 6 -36.50 14.57 -42.73
CA GLU A 6 -35.05 14.46 -42.66
C GLU A 6 -34.52 13.59 -43.82
N SER A 7 -33.87 14.22 -44.81
CA SER A 7 -33.23 13.53 -45.93
C SER A 7 -31.79 13.13 -45.58
N SER A 8 -31.61 12.41 -44.48
CA SER A 8 -30.30 11.86 -44.13
C SER A 8 -30.04 10.61 -45.00
N SER A 9 -29.03 10.69 -45.88
CA SER A 9 -28.62 9.57 -46.73
C SER A 9 -28.27 8.36 -45.88
N ARG A 10 -28.64 7.14 -46.32
CA ARG A 10 -28.26 5.88 -45.63
C ARG A 10 -26.77 5.80 -45.34
N ARG A 11 -25.95 6.42 -46.19
CA ARG A 11 -24.49 6.52 -46.04
C ARG A 11 -24.09 7.42 -44.87
N ASP A 12 -24.74 8.57 -44.69
CA ASP A 12 -24.47 9.50 -43.58
C ASP A 12 -24.85 8.88 -42.23
N ARG A 13 -25.98 8.14 -42.18
CA ARG A 13 -26.37 7.41 -40.97
C ARG A 13 -25.37 6.31 -40.60
N MET A 14 -24.85 5.58 -41.59
CA MET A 14 -23.80 4.57 -41.34
C MET A 14 -22.50 5.20 -40.85
N ILE A 15 -22.10 6.36 -41.38
CA ILE A 15 -20.90 7.08 -40.92
C ILE A 15 -21.10 7.55 -39.48
N ILE A 16 -22.25 8.15 -39.15
CA ILE A 16 -22.56 8.61 -37.80
C ILE A 16 -22.56 7.44 -36.81
N TYR A 17 -23.24 6.32 -37.13
CA TYR A 17 -23.24 5.16 -36.24
C TYR A 17 -21.85 4.51 -36.11
N GLY A 18 -21.06 4.47 -37.19
CA GLY A 18 -19.68 4.01 -37.12
C GLY A 18 -18.82 4.88 -36.21
N LEU A 19 -18.93 6.20 -36.33
CA LEU A 19 -18.18 7.15 -35.52
C LEU A 19 -18.59 7.12 -34.05
N VAL A 20 -19.90 7.05 -33.75
CA VAL A 20 -20.41 6.92 -32.38
C VAL A 20 -19.94 5.61 -31.75
N THR A 21 -20.05 4.50 -32.47
CA THR A 21 -19.57 3.19 -31.99
C THR A 21 -18.07 3.23 -31.72
N PHE A 22 -17.29 3.84 -32.63
CA PHE A 22 -15.85 3.99 -32.46
C PHE A 22 -15.51 4.80 -31.20
N ILE A 23 -16.19 5.93 -30.97
CA ILE A 23 -15.98 6.75 -29.76
C ILE A 23 -16.31 5.96 -28.50
N ILE A 24 -17.43 5.24 -28.47
CA ILE A 24 -17.81 4.41 -27.31
C ILE A 24 -16.76 3.34 -27.04
N VAL A 25 -16.26 2.66 -28.08
CA VAL A 25 -15.20 1.65 -27.94
C VAL A 25 -13.93 2.26 -27.37
N VAL A 26 -13.50 3.43 -27.89
CA VAL A 26 -12.30 4.13 -27.39
C VAL A 26 -12.48 4.53 -25.91
N LEU A 27 -13.61 5.13 -25.55
CA LEU A 27 -13.90 5.48 -24.15
C LEU A 27 -13.94 4.26 -23.23
N THR A 28 -14.45 3.13 -23.72
CA THR A 28 -14.50 1.87 -22.96
C THR A 28 -13.08 1.34 -22.71
N ILE A 29 -12.21 1.37 -23.72
CA ILE A 29 -10.80 0.98 -23.57
C ILE A 29 -10.10 1.89 -22.55
N ILE A 30 -10.28 3.21 -22.68
CA ILE A 30 -9.71 4.19 -21.73
C ILE A 30 -10.20 3.92 -20.31
N ALA A 31 -11.49 3.68 -20.12
CA ALA A 31 -12.06 3.37 -18.81
C ALA A 31 -11.49 2.08 -18.22
N LEU A 32 -11.35 1.02 -19.01
CA LEU A 32 -10.75 -0.24 -18.56
C LEU A 32 -9.27 -0.09 -18.18
N LEU A 33 -8.53 0.78 -18.86
CA LEU A 33 -7.13 1.07 -18.54
C LEU A 33 -7.00 1.92 -17.28
N LEU A 34 -7.89 2.89 -17.04
CA LEU A 34 -7.85 3.78 -15.88
C LEU A 34 -8.43 3.19 -14.60
N PHE A 35 -9.40 2.27 -14.70
CA PHE A 35 -10.06 1.64 -13.55
C PHE A 35 -9.09 1.01 -12.53
N PRO A 36 -8.11 0.18 -12.92
CA PRO A 36 -7.18 -0.43 -11.97
C PRO A 36 -6.30 0.61 -11.26
N TYR A 37 -5.92 1.71 -11.92
CA TYR A 37 -5.15 2.78 -11.30
C TYR A 37 -5.96 3.52 -10.22
N VAL A 38 -7.22 3.82 -10.51
CA VAL A 38 -8.09 4.54 -9.56
C VAL A 38 -8.47 3.63 -8.38
N SER A 39 -8.67 2.33 -8.59
CA SER A 39 -8.95 1.40 -7.49
C SER A 39 -7.74 1.20 -6.59
N SER A 40 -6.56 1.01 -7.16
CA SER A 40 -5.29 0.85 -6.42
C SER A 40 -4.98 2.07 -5.55
N ASN A 41 -5.18 3.29 -6.08
CA ASN A 41 -4.92 4.51 -5.30
C ASN A 41 -5.88 4.65 -4.10
N ARG A 42 -7.17 4.30 -4.28
CA ARG A 42 -8.12 4.33 -3.16
C ARG A 42 -7.81 3.29 -2.10
N GLU A 43 -7.39 2.09 -2.52
CA GLU A 43 -7.01 1.04 -1.59
C GLU A 43 -5.77 1.42 -0.78
N ALA A 44 -4.78 2.06 -1.41
CA ALA A 44 -3.62 2.62 -0.71
C ALA A 44 -4.02 3.69 0.31
N ASP A 45 -4.91 4.61 -0.08
CA ASP A 45 -5.41 5.68 0.81
C ASP A 45 -6.17 5.07 2.01
N ASP A 46 -7.07 4.12 1.79
CA ASP A 46 -7.88 3.46 2.82
C ASP A 46 -7.02 2.65 3.81
N LYS A 47 -5.99 1.94 3.31
CA LYS A 47 -5.06 1.18 4.16
C LYS A 47 -4.14 2.11 4.97
N ALA A 48 -3.72 3.24 4.39
CA ALA A 48 -2.93 4.24 5.09
C ALA A 48 -3.72 4.87 6.25
N ASP A 49 -5.00 5.20 6.03
CA ASP A 49 -5.88 5.71 7.09
C ASP A 49 -6.09 4.68 8.20
N GLN A 50 -6.29 3.40 7.85
CA GLN A 50 -6.39 2.31 8.82
C GLN A 50 -5.11 2.18 9.66
N LEU A 51 -3.94 2.27 9.03
CA LEU A 51 -2.66 2.20 9.75
C LEU A 51 -2.47 3.38 10.70
N ILE A 52 -2.78 4.60 10.26
CA ILE A 52 -2.70 5.79 11.12
C ILE A 52 -3.62 5.65 12.32
N ALA A 53 -4.87 5.22 12.10
CA ALA A 53 -5.84 5.02 13.18
C ALA A 53 -5.39 3.93 14.17
N ALA A 54 -4.75 2.86 13.70
CA ALA A 54 -4.24 1.79 14.56
C ALA A 54 -3.01 2.23 15.36
N LEU A 55 -2.09 2.98 14.74
CA LEU A 55 -0.90 3.52 15.41
C LEU A 55 -1.29 4.57 16.47
N ASP A 56 -2.25 5.44 16.16
CA ASP A 56 -2.77 6.44 17.11
C ASP A 56 -3.43 5.77 18.33
N GLN A 57 -4.21 4.71 18.10
CA GLN A 57 -4.79 3.90 19.18
C GLN A 57 -3.73 3.18 20.03
N ALA A 58 -2.61 2.79 19.42
CA ALA A 58 -1.47 2.20 20.12
C ALA A 58 -0.60 3.25 20.85
N GLY A 59 -0.94 4.54 20.75
CA GLY A 59 -0.15 5.64 21.31
C GLY A 59 1.22 5.82 20.64
N ALA A 60 1.40 5.27 19.44
CA ALA A 60 2.63 5.38 18.67
C ALA A 60 2.63 6.67 17.83
N ARG A 61 3.83 7.21 17.58
CA ARG A 61 3.97 8.37 16.70
C ARG A 61 3.58 8.00 15.27
N THR A 62 2.56 8.66 14.75
CA THR A 62 2.05 8.43 13.38
C THR A 62 2.86 9.21 12.34
N PRO A 63 3.35 8.55 11.28
CA PRO A 63 3.85 9.22 10.08
C PRO A 63 2.71 9.94 9.34
N SER A 64 3.04 10.86 8.42
CA SER A 64 2.02 11.52 7.61
C SER A 64 1.41 10.55 6.58
N HIS A 65 0.14 10.78 6.22
CA HIS A 65 -0.60 9.97 5.25
C HIS A 65 0.16 9.81 3.91
N ASP A 66 0.60 10.93 3.32
CA ASP A 66 1.38 10.92 2.07
C ASP A 66 2.67 10.08 2.17
N GLN A 67 3.29 10.02 3.35
CA GLN A 67 4.51 9.24 3.57
C GLN A 67 4.20 7.74 3.59
N ILE A 68 3.07 7.35 4.20
CA ILE A 68 2.63 5.96 4.26
C ILE A 68 2.24 5.47 2.86
N VAL A 69 1.41 6.23 2.14
CA VAL A 69 1.01 5.89 0.76
C VAL A 69 2.23 5.82 -0.16
N GLY A 70 3.18 6.75 -0.03
CA GLY A 70 4.39 6.77 -0.87
C GLY A 70 5.38 5.63 -0.61
N VAL A 71 5.38 5.05 0.60
CA VAL A 71 6.31 3.96 0.98
C VAL A 71 5.67 2.58 0.88
N LEU A 72 4.41 2.45 1.31
CA LEU A 72 3.70 1.17 1.40
C LEU A 72 2.74 0.94 0.23
N GLY A 73 2.27 1.99 -0.45
CA GLY A 73 1.30 1.85 -1.53
C GLY A 73 0.04 1.10 -1.10
N ASP A 74 -0.50 0.25 -1.97
CA ASP A 74 -1.57 -0.71 -1.69
C ASP A 74 -1.04 -2.12 -1.38
N ASP A 75 0.22 -2.40 -1.68
CA ASP A 75 0.86 -3.71 -1.63
C ASP A 75 1.78 -3.94 -0.42
N GLY A 76 2.00 -2.92 0.41
CA GLY A 76 2.88 -2.97 1.58
C GLY A 76 4.36 -2.81 1.24
N GLY A 77 4.70 -2.49 -0.01
CA GLY A 77 6.05 -2.18 -0.47
C GLY A 77 7.10 -3.24 -0.11
N ALA A 78 8.30 -2.77 0.26
CA ALA A 78 9.43 -3.65 0.58
C ALA A 78 9.20 -4.56 1.79
N ILE A 79 8.26 -4.20 2.67
CA ILE A 79 7.93 -4.99 3.86
C ILE A 79 7.19 -6.26 3.45
N CYS A 80 6.17 -6.15 2.61
CA CYS A 80 5.38 -7.31 2.18
C CYS A 80 5.99 -8.08 0.99
N ALA A 81 6.92 -7.48 0.25
CA ALA A 81 7.60 -8.16 -0.86
C ALA A 81 8.44 -9.37 -0.40
N ASN A 82 9.07 -9.32 0.79
CA ASN A 82 9.86 -10.43 1.36
C ASN A 82 10.11 -10.23 2.87
N PRO A 83 9.07 -10.22 3.73
CA PRO A 83 9.20 -9.86 5.15
C PRO A 83 10.15 -10.79 5.91
N ASN A 84 10.18 -12.06 5.54
CA ASN A 84 10.94 -13.11 6.24
C ASN A 84 12.19 -13.59 5.51
N ALA A 85 12.60 -12.92 4.43
CA ALA A 85 13.84 -13.25 3.76
C ALA A 85 15.02 -13.08 4.75
N PRO A 86 16.02 -13.99 4.75
CA PRO A 86 17.16 -13.93 5.66
C PRO A 86 17.88 -12.57 5.63
N LEU A 87 17.92 -11.92 4.46
CA LEU A 87 18.50 -10.60 4.29
C LEU A 87 17.66 -9.49 4.93
N ALA A 88 16.33 -9.55 4.82
CA ALA A 88 15.42 -8.57 5.45
C ALA A 88 15.52 -8.66 6.97
N ARG A 89 15.48 -9.89 7.53
CA ARG A 89 15.71 -10.14 8.96
C ARG A 89 17.08 -9.68 9.43
N ALA A 90 18.14 -9.99 8.68
CA ALA A 90 19.49 -9.53 9.01
C ALA A 90 19.61 -8.00 8.97
N THR A 91 18.93 -7.34 8.02
CA THR A 91 18.91 -5.88 7.91
C THR A 91 18.16 -5.25 9.08
N LEU A 92 17.02 -5.80 9.48
CA LEU A 92 16.27 -5.37 10.66
C LEU A 92 17.11 -5.55 11.93
N LEU A 93 17.69 -6.74 12.15
CA LEU A 93 18.60 -7.01 13.27
C LEU A 93 19.82 -6.06 13.28
N SER A 94 20.34 -5.72 12.10
CA SER A 94 21.44 -4.75 11.99
C SER A 94 21.02 -3.32 12.34
N GLN A 95 19.78 -2.93 12.07
CA GLN A 95 19.22 -1.64 12.49
C GLN A 95 18.94 -1.60 14.01
N MET A 96 18.65 -2.75 14.60
CA MET A 96 18.47 -2.93 16.04
C MET A 96 19.80 -3.13 16.81
N ALA A 97 20.94 -2.95 16.14
CA ALA A 97 22.25 -2.96 16.76
C ALA A 97 22.80 -1.53 16.94
N ASN A 98 23.79 -1.37 17.80
CA ASN A 98 24.46 -0.10 18.11
C ASN A 98 25.25 0.55 16.93
N GLY A 99 25.01 0.13 15.68
CA GLY A 99 25.57 0.73 14.47
C GLY A 99 27.07 0.52 14.24
N SER A 100 27.79 -0.19 15.11
CA SER A 100 29.21 -0.47 14.88
C SER A 100 29.35 -1.59 13.85
N GLY A 101 30.02 -1.33 12.73
CA GLY A 101 30.21 -2.29 11.63
C GLY A 101 31.36 -3.31 11.85
N GLY A 102 31.59 -3.78 13.08
CA GLY A 102 32.75 -4.63 13.42
C GLY A 102 32.61 -5.34 14.77
N PRO A 103 33.70 -5.82 15.41
CA PRO A 103 33.65 -6.66 16.64
C PRO A 103 33.05 -5.98 17.89
N GLY A 104 32.56 -4.75 17.76
CA GLY A 104 31.80 -4.03 18.78
C GLY A 104 30.28 -4.07 18.61
N THR A 105 29.75 -4.78 17.60
CA THR A 105 28.29 -4.82 17.35
C THR A 105 27.59 -5.45 18.53
N ARG A 106 26.65 -4.70 19.13
CA ARG A 106 25.82 -5.18 20.24
C ARG A 106 24.35 -4.99 19.88
N PRO A 107 23.50 -6.01 20.07
CA PRO A 107 22.06 -5.84 20.03
C PRO A 107 21.64 -4.77 21.04
N VAL A 108 20.72 -3.90 20.62
CA VAL A 108 20.08 -2.91 21.48
C VAL A 108 18.68 -3.41 21.81
N ILE A 109 18.22 -3.13 23.02
CA ILE A 109 16.83 -3.41 23.40
C ILE A 109 15.96 -2.37 22.69
N VAL A 110 15.05 -2.84 21.83
CA VAL A 110 14.21 -1.98 21.00
C VAL A 110 12.91 -1.67 21.72
N ASP A 111 12.38 -0.48 21.44
CA ASP A 111 11.08 -0.08 21.98
C ASP A 111 9.95 -0.99 21.49
N GLU A 112 9.11 -1.43 22.42
CA GLU A 112 7.99 -2.31 22.10
C GLU A 112 7.02 -1.69 21.08
N ARG A 113 6.82 -0.37 21.10
CA ARG A 113 5.90 0.33 20.18
C ARG A 113 6.38 0.27 18.73
N VAL A 114 7.69 0.24 18.49
CA VAL A 114 8.26 0.11 17.13
C VAL A 114 7.88 -1.24 16.54
N VAL A 115 8.00 -2.29 17.35
CA VAL A 115 7.67 -3.66 16.93
C VAL A 115 6.17 -3.86 16.76
N GLN A 116 5.36 -3.26 17.63
CA GLN A 116 3.90 -3.23 17.49
C GLN A 116 3.49 -2.49 16.21
N GLY A 117 4.16 -1.40 15.86
CA GLY A 117 3.93 -0.68 14.61
C GLY A 117 4.21 -1.54 13.37
N GLU A 118 5.31 -2.28 13.35
CA GLU A 118 5.63 -3.20 12.25
C GLU A 118 4.63 -4.37 12.16
N LEU A 119 4.16 -4.89 13.30
CA LEU A 119 3.09 -5.88 13.35
C LEU A 119 1.77 -5.36 12.75
N LEU A 120 1.40 -4.11 13.03
CA LEU A 120 0.21 -3.47 12.46
C LEU A 120 0.33 -3.30 10.94
N ILE A 121 1.51 -2.92 10.45
CA ILE A 121 1.77 -2.83 9.01
C ILE A 121 1.59 -4.21 8.35
N ILE A 122 2.20 -5.25 8.89
CA ILE A 122 2.07 -6.61 8.34
C ILE A 122 0.63 -7.12 8.43
N GLN A 123 -0.09 -6.83 9.52
CA GLN A 123 -1.50 -7.21 9.66
C GLN A 123 -2.40 -6.57 8.58
N ILE A 124 -2.17 -5.30 8.25
CA ILE A 124 -3.00 -4.55 7.30
C ILE A 124 -2.65 -4.87 5.85
N TYR A 125 -1.36 -5.01 5.53
CA TYR A 125 -0.88 -5.13 4.15
C TYR A 125 -0.57 -6.56 3.70
N CYS A 126 -0.11 -7.45 4.58
CA CYS A 126 0.25 -8.84 4.25
C CYS A 126 -0.05 -9.83 5.40
N PRO A 127 -1.33 -10.02 5.75
CA PRO A 127 -1.77 -10.79 6.92
C PRO A 127 -1.32 -12.26 6.90
N GLU A 128 -1.05 -12.83 5.73
CA GLU A 128 -0.51 -14.18 5.57
C GLU A 128 0.87 -14.36 6.21
N ASN A 129 1.67 -13.30 6.32
CA ASN A 129 3.00 -13.33 6.93
C ASN A 129 2.98 -13.02 8.44
N LEU A 130 1.81 -12.65 8.98
CA LEU A 130 1.67 -12.18 10.36
C LEU A 130 2.10 -13.24 11.38
N ALA A 131 1.70 -14.51 11.17
CA ALA A 131 1.99 -15.58 12.11
C ALA A 131 3.50 -15.86 12.24
N GLU A 132 4.22 -15.82 11.11
CA GLU A 132 5.67 -16.03 11.11
C GLU A 132 6.41 -14.83 11.72
N PHE A 133 5.96 -13.61 11.44
CA PHE A 133 6.55 -12.41 12.02
C PHE A 133 6.31 -12.32 13.53
N GLN A 134 5.14 -12.72 14.03
CA GLN A 134 4.87 -12.80 15.47
C GLN A 134 5.82 -13.77 16.19
N GLN A 135 6.18 -14.89 15.57
CA GLN A 135 7.16 -15.81 16.14
C GLN A 135 8.55 -15.16 16.23
N PHE A 136 8.99 -14.49 15.16
CA PHE A 136 10.26 -13.77 15.14
C PHE A 136 10.33 -12.66 16.20
N VAL A 137 9.24 -11.88 16.34
CA VAL A 137 9.10 -10.85 17.38
C VAL A 137 9.11 -11.43 18.78
N GLY A 138 8.48 -12.58 19.01
CA GLY A 138 8.49 -13.25 20.30
C GLY A 138 9.89 -13.65 20.79
N ASP A 139 10.83 -13.84 19.88
CA ASP A 139 12.23 -14.18 20.18
C ASP A 139 13.10 -12.92 20.45
N LEU A 140 12.58 -11.71 20.21
CA LEU A 140 13.31 -10.45 20.36
C LEU A 140 13.23 -9.90 21.79
N ALA A 141 14.34 -9.31 22.25
CA ALA A 141 14.36 -8.58 23.51
C ALA A 141 13.86 -7.13 23.30
N THR A 142 12.65 -6.85 23.76
CA THR A 142 12.02 -5.52 23.71
C THR A 142 11.79 -4.96 25.12
N SER A 143 11.73 -3.64 25.25
CA SER A 143 11.39 -2.95 26.50
C SER A 143 10.85 -1.56 26.18
N ASP A 144 10.07 -0.97 27.08
CA ASP A 144 9.62 0.43 26.95
C ASP A 144 10.83 1.36 27.22
N VAL A 145 11.49 1.80 26.15
CA VAL A 145 12.72 2.61 26.19
C VAL A 145 12.55 3.96 25.53
N ALA A 146 11.51 4.14 24.72
CA ALA A 146 11.03 5.40 24.18
C ALA A 146 9.85 5.88 25.05
N GLY A 147 10.14 6.23 26.31
CA GLY A 147 9.15 6.89 27.18
C GLY A 147 8.62 8.21 26.58
N GLU A 148 7.48 8.67 27.12
CA GLU A 148 6.62 9.79 26.69
C GLU A 148 7.30 10.99 25.99
#